data_AF-A0A7I8EWE4-F1
#
_entry.id   AF-A0A7I8EWE4-F1
#
_cell.length_a   1.000
_cell.length_b   1.000
_cell.length_c   1.000
_cell.angle_alpha   90.00
_cell.angle_beta   90.00
_cell.angle_gamma   90.00
#
_symmetry.space_group_name_H-M   'P 1'
#
loop_
_entity.id
_entity.type
_entity.pdbx_description
1 polymer ?
#
loop_
_entity_poly.entity_id
_entity_poly.type
_entity_poly.pdbx_seq_one_letter_code
_entity_poly.pdbx_strand_id
1 'polypeptide(L)'
;MNSMKTIKRFLDPTWHPGKAAMAGIWATVAYSIAMESDKFLIGNRFSDVRFIEGLVEGEKRTRQGFILSWALHIFNGIALAELYGAIVKRYLPGPNWLKGSIFGEVFIAAAWWLTPLADKYHPLIKNGEMPPLANWRAFGQNLLRHLAFGLTLGLLYKHN
;
A
#
# COMPACT_ATOMS: atom_id res chain seq x y z
N MET A 1 8.77 17.99 -30.20
CA MET A 1 7.48 17.44 -29.72
C MET A 1 7.36 17.76 -28.23
N ASN A 2 6.36 18.55 -27.81
CA ASN A 2 6.37 19.21 -26.51
C ASN A 2 5.96 18.22 -25.38
N SER A 3 6.92 17.77 -24.57
CA SER A 3 6.77 16.69 -23.57
C SER A 3 5.54 16.86 -22.63
N MET A 4 5.20 18.09 -22.28
CA MET A 4 4.03 18.42 -21.45
C MET A 4 2.68 18.03 -22.09
N LYS A 5 2.54 18.03 -23.42
CA LYS A 5 1.29 17.60 -24.08
C LYS A 5 1.08 16.09 -23.98
N THR A 6 2.15 15.31 -23.93
CA THR A 6 2.08 13.84 -23.84
C THR A 6 1.62 13.39 -22.45
N ILE A 7 2.15 14.01 -21.38
CA ILE A 7 1.80 13.65 -19.98
C ILE A 7 0.33 13.92 -19.69
N LYS A 8 -0.22 15.04 -20.17
CA LYS A 8 -1.64 15.40 -19.97
C LYS A 8 -2.62 14.39 -20.57
N ARG A 9 -2.20 13.58 -21.54
CA ARG A 9 -3.06 12.54 -22.15
C ARG A 9 -3.27 11.34 -21.22
N PHE A 10 -2.32 11.08 -20.32
CA PHE A 10 -2.37 9.95 -19.39
C PHE A 10 -3.06 10.30 -18.06
N LEU A 11 -3.06 11.57 -17.68
CA LEU A 11 -3.76 12.02 -16.49
C LEU A 11 -5.28 12.04 -16.70
N ASP A 12 -6.02 11.63 -15.69
CA ASP A 12 -7.47 11.77 -15.62
C ASP A 12 -7.81 13.27 -15.48
N PRO A 13 -8.65 13.84 -16.38
CA PRO A 13 -9.07 15.24 -16.29
C PRO A 13 -9.79 15.59 -14.98
N THR A 14 -10.35 14.59 -14.31
CA THR A 14 -11.06 14.74 -13.02
C THR A 14 -10.15 14.46 -11.82
N TRP A 15 -8.84 14.32 -12.04
CA TRP A 15 -7.87 14.12 -10.97
C TRP A 15 -7.77 15.33 -10.05
N HIS A 16 -7.96 15.10 -8.76
CA HIS A 16 -7.82 16.11 -7.71
C HIS A 16 -6.78 15.65 -6.69
N PRO A 17 -5.51 16.09 -6.79
CA PRO A 17 -4.41 15.58 -5.97
C PRO A 17 -4.69 15.73 -4.47
N GLY A 18 -5.16 16.90 -4.01
CA GLY A 18 -5.50 17.08 -2.59
C GLY A 18 -6.55 16.09 -2.06
N LYS A 19 -7.54 15.71 -2.88
CA LYS A 19 -8.54 14.68 -2.50
C LYS A 19 -7.94 13.28 -2.54
N ALA A 20 -7.09 12.99 -3.54
CA ALA A 20 -6.41 11.71 -3.65
C ALA A 20 -5.46 11.49 -2.46
N ALA A 21 -4.64 12.47 -2.13
CA ALA A 21 -3.77 12.44 -0.95
C ALA A 21 -4.55 12.19 0.35
N MET A 22 -5.66 12.91 0.59
CA MET A 22 -6.49 12.70 1.77
C MET A 22 -7.10 11.30 1.82
N ALA A 23 -7.59 10.80 0.68
CA ALA A 23 -8.10 9.43 0.57
C ALA A 23 -7.00 8.39 0.83
N GLY A 24 -5.77 8.63 0.36
CA GLY A 24 -4.61 7.78 0.60
C GLY A 24 -4.20 7.71 2.07
N ILE A 25 -4.24 8.84 2.79
CA ILE A 25 -3.99 8.87 4.24
C ILE A 25 -5.01 7.96 4.95
N TRP A 26 -6.31 8.16 4.71
CA TRP A 26 -7.36 7.38 5.37
C TRP A 26 -7.35 5.91 4.96
N ALA A 27 -7.04 5.61 3.69
CA ALA A 27 -6.86 4.24 3.23
C ALA A 27 -5.68 3.55 3.93
N THR A 28 -4.59 4.28 4.17
CA THR A 28 -3.44 3.77 4.95
C THR A 28 -3.80 3.53 6.41
N VAL A 29 -4.62 4.39 7.01
CA VAL A 29 -5.13 4.18 8.37
C VAL A 29 -5.98 2.91 8.42
N ALA A 30 -6.91 2.71 7.47
CA ALA A 30 -7.72 1.50 7.39
C ALA A 30 -6.86 0.24 7.18
N TYR A 31 -5.87 0.30 6.29
CA TYR A 31 -4.88 -0.75 6.10
C TYR A 31 -4.16 -1.08 7.41
N SER A 32 -3.71 -0.06 8.14
CA SER A 32 -2.94 -0.21 9.37
C SER A 32 -3.77 -0.84 10.48
N ILE A 33 -5.06 -0.49 10.58
CA ILE A 33 -5.99 -1.13 11.51
C ILE A 33 -6.17 -2.61 11.15
N ALA A 34 -6.35 -2.93 9.86
CA ALA A 34 -6.47 -4.31 9.40
C ALA A 34 -5.19 -5.12 9.72
N MET A 35 -4.01 -4.54 9.45
CA MET A 35 -2.71 -5.12 9.75
C MET A 35 -2.55 -5.43 11.24
N GLU A 36 -2.78 -4.45 12.12
CA GLU A 36 -2.61 -4.68 13.56
C GLU A 36 -3.64 -5.69 14.11
N SER A 37 -4.86 -5.70 13.55
CA SER A 37 -5.89 -6.68 13.91
C SER A 37 -5.52 -8.09 13.47
N ASP A 38 -5.07 -8.28 12.22
CA ASP A 38 -4.73 -9.60 11.71
C ASP A 38 -3.47 -10.18 12.37
N LYS A 39 -2.50 -9.34 12.73
CA LYS A 39 -1.30 -9.75 13.48
C LYS A 39 -1.69 -10.34 14.81
N PHE A 40 -2.67 -9.73 15.48
CA PHE A 40 -3.20 -10.19 16.76
C PHE A 40 -3.92 -11.54 16.63
N LEU A 41 -4.77 -11.70 15.61
CA LEU A 41 -5.65 -12.86 15.46
C LEU A 41 -4.98 -14.09 14.82
N ILE A 42 -4.12 -13.90 13.83
CA ILE A 42 -3.59 -14.98 12.96
C ILE A 42 -2.20 -15.46 13.44
N GLY A 43 -1.54 -14.70 14.31
CA GLY A 43 -0.25 -15.04 14.90
C GLY A 43 0.95 -14.82 13.97
N ASN A 44 0.74 -14.51 12.68
CA ASN A 44 1.81 -14.00 11.82
C ASN A 44 1.98 -12.50 12.08
N ARG A 45 3.11 -12.14 12.68
CA ARG A 45 3.41 -10.78 13.16
C ARG A 45 4.02 -9.86 12.10
N PHE A 46 3.95 -10.23 10.81
CA PHE A 46 4.45 -9.38 9.73
C PHE A 46 3.80 -7.99 9.77
N SER A 47 4.64 -6.94 9.76
CA SER A 47 4.23 -5.54 9.80
C SER A 47 4.97 -4.76 8.73
N ASP A 48 4.22 -4.09 7.86
CA ASP A 48 4.75 -3.26 6.78
C ASP A 48 5.59 -2.09 7.31
N VAL A 49 5.21 -1.52 8.45
CA VAL A 49 5.98 -0.44 9.08
C VAL A 49 7.32 -0.96 9.60
N ARG A 50 7.34 -2.14 10.25
CA ARG A 50 8.59 -2.77 10.68
C ARG A 50 9.43 -3.21 9.48
N PHE A 51 8.80 -3.58 8.37
CA PHE A 51 9.49 -3.92 7.12
C PHE A 51 10.21 -2.69 6.56
N ILE A 52 9.51 -1.54 6.47
CA ILE A 52 10.14 -0.28 6.07
C ILE A 52 11.27 0.11 7.03
N GLU A 53 11.07 -0.04 8.34
CA GLU A 53 12.11 0.26 9.34
C GLU A 53 13.36 -0.58 9.12
N GLY A 54 13.19 -1.87 8.80
CA GLY A 54 14.28 -2.77 8.45
C GLY A 54 15.04 -2.36 7.17
N LEU A 55 14.35 -1.78 6.20
CA LEU A 55 14.99 -1.24 4.99
C LEU A 55 15.77 0.06 5.26
N VAL A 56 15.32 0.88 6.21
CA VAL A 56 15.92 2.19 6.51
C VAL A 56 17.07 2.06 7.50
N GLU A 57 16.89 1.32 8.58
CA GLU A 57 17.83 1.26 9.72
C GLU A 57 18.41 -0.13 9.96
N GLY A 58 18.02 -1.14 9.18
CA GLY A 58 18.42 -2.52 9.41
C GLY A 58 17.85 -3.06 10.72
N GLU A 59 18.72 -3.63 11.55
CA GLU A 59 18.34 -4.23 12.83
C GLU A 59 18.13 -3.18 13.94
N LYS A 60 18.62 -1.95 13.72
CA LYS A 60 18.50 -0.87 14.72
C LYS A 60 17.03 -0.52 14.93
N ARG A 61 16.70 -0.18 16.19
CA ARG A 61 15.38 0.27 16.61
C ARG A 61 15.51 1.62 17.25
N THR A 62 15.46 2.68 16.45
CA THR A 62 15.46 4.05 16.96
C THR A 62 14.07 4.65 16.91
N ARG A 63 13.81 5.63 17.79
CA ARG A 63 12.56 6.37 17.75
C ARG A 63 12.40 7.14 16.43
N GLN A 64 13.50 7.66 15.88
CA GLN A 64 13.49 8.34 14.60
C GLN A 64 13.13 7.38 13.45
N GLY A 65 13.75 6.20 13.41
CA GLY A 65 13.46 5.16 12.42
C GLY A 65 12.00 4.71 12.43
N PHE A 66 11.44 4.50 13.62
CA PHE A 66 10.02 4.17 13.77
C PHE A 66 9.11 5.28 13.21
N ILE A 67 9.36 6.55 13.57
CA ILE A 67 8.57 7.68 13.07
C ILE A 67 8.70 7.83 11.56
N LEU A 68 9.92 7.72 11.03
CA LEU A 68 10.19 7.81 9.59
C LEU A 68 9.50 6.67 8.82
N SER A 69 9.50 5.46 9.36
CA SER A 69 8.84 4.30 8.73
C SER A 69 7.33 4.47 8.65
N TRP A 70 6.71 5.04 9.68
CA TRP A 70 5.29 5.44 9.62
C TRP A 70 5.03 6.54 8.59
N ALA A 71 5.88 7.56 8.55
CA ALA A 71 5.76 8.64 7.57
C ALA A 71 5.87 8.10 6.14
N LEU A 72 6.81 7.19 5.88
CA LEU A 72 6.98 6.51 4.60
C LEU A 72 5.79 5.59 4.27
N HIS A 73 5.21 4.91 5.26
CA HIS A 73 4.02 4.09 5.04
C HIS A 73 2.81 4.94 4.62
N ILE A 74 2.58 6.07 5.28
CA ILE A 74 1.55 7.05 4.91
C ILE A 74 1.83 7.64 3.53
N PHE A 75 3.09 7.99 3.26
CA PHE A 75 3.49 8.53 1.96
C PHE A 75 3.27 7.53 0.82
N ASN A 76 3.55 6.23 1.05
CA ASN A 76 3.26 5.18 0.08
C ASN A 76 1.76 5.11 -0.24
N GLY A 77 0.90 5.21 0.77
CA GLY A 77 -0.55 5.24 0.54
C GLY A 77 -1.04 6.47 -0.21
N ILE A 78 -0.45 7.65 0.06
CA ILE A 78 -0.68 8.87 -0.72
C ILE A 78 -0.27 8.63 -2.18
N ALA A 79 0.95 8.14 -2.42
CA ALA A 79 1.45 7.89 -3.77
C ALA A 79 0.59 6.88 -4.55
N LEU A 80 0.12 5.81 -3.89
CA LEU A 80 -0.80 4.85 -4.49
C LEU A 80 -2.17 5.46 -4.78
N ALA A 81 -2.69 6.32 -3.90
CA ALA A 81 -3.94 7.03 -4.14
C ALA A 81 -3.83 8.03 -5.31
N GLU A 82 -2.68 8.68 -5.46
CA GLU A 82 -2.39 9.52 -6.62
C GLU A 82 -2.33 8.70 -7.92
N LEU A 83 -1.61 7.57 -7.91
CA LEU A 83 -1.59 6.66 -9.06
C LEU A 83 -3.01 6.17 -9.42
N TYR A 84 -3.79 5.77 -8.41
CA TYR A 84 -5.17 5.36 -8.58
C TYR A 84 -6.01 6.48 -9.20
N GLY A 85 -6.00 7.67 -8.61
CA GLY A 85 -6.86 8.78 -9.01
C GLY A 85 -6.45 9.47 -10.31
N ALA A 86 -5.15 9.51 -10.61
CA ALA A 86 -4.61 10.17 -11.78
C ALA A 86 -4.58 9.28 -13.02
N ILE A 87 -4.43 7.96 -12.88
CA ILE A 87 -4.17 7.08 -14.03
C ILE A 87 -5.16 5.91 -14.07
N VAL A 88 -5.30 5.17 -12.97
CA VAL A 88 -5.87 3.82 -13.03
C VAL A 88 -7.41 3.81 -12.97
N LYS A 89 -8.01 4.61 -12.10
CA LYS A 89 -9.45 4.56 -11.76
C LYS A 89 -10.38 4.61 -12.96
N ARG A 90 -10.08 5.43 -13.98
CA ARG A 90 -10.92 5.57 -15.18
C ARG A 90 -11.05 4.30 -16.00
N TYR A 91 -10.08 3.39 -15.91
CA TYR A 91 -10.06 2.13 -16.65
C TYR A 91 -10.69 0.96 -15.89
N LEU A 92 -10.96 1.13 -14.59
CA LEU A 92 -11.53 0.07 -13.79
C LEU A 92 -13.06 0.04 -13.91
N PRO A 93 -13.67 -1.15 -14.03
CA PRO A 93 -15.11 -1.30 -14.17
C PRO A 93 -15.85 -1.14 -12.83
N GLY A 94 -17.15 -0.83 -12.91
CA GLY A 94 -18.06 -0.88 -11.76
C GLY A 94 -18.06 0.36 -10.85
N PRO A 95 -18.72 0.28 -9.68
CA PRO A 95 -18.85 1.39 -8.73
C PRO A 95 -17.51 1.73 -8.05
N ASN A 96 -17.40 2.94 -7.48
CA ASN A 96 -16.12 3.44 -6.94
C ASN A 96 -15.48 2.53 -5.88
N TRP A 97 -16.28 1.91 -5.01
CA TRP A 97 -15.75 0.96 -4.01
C TRP A 97 -15.10 -0.26 -4.68
N LEU A 98 -15.71 -0.79 -5.74
CA LEU A 98 -15.20 -1.95 -6.47
C LEU A 98 -13.93 -1.59 -7.24
N LYS A 99 -13.88 -0.41 -7.86
CA LYS A 99 -12.67 0.11 -8.51
C LYS A 99 -11.50 0.18 -7.52
N GLY A 100 -11.74 0.72 -6.34
CA GLY A 100 -10.74 0.78 -5.28
C GLY A 100 -10.27 -0.61 -4.83
N SER A 101 -11.20 -1.55 -4.60
CA SER A 101 -10.86 -2.95 -4.27
C SER A 101 -10.04 -3.62 -5.37
N ILE A 102 -10.44 -3.53 -6.63
CA ILE A 102 -9.68 -4.10 -7.76
C ILE A 102 -8.27 -3.53 -7.79
N PHE A 103 -8.12 -2.21 -7.61
CA PHE A 103 -6.80 -1.59 -7.56
C PHE A 103 -5.93 -2.15 -6.43
N GLY A 104 -6.48 -2.25 -5.22
CA GLY A 104 -5.78 -2.81 -4.05
C GLY A 104 -5.31 -4.25 -4.30
N GLU A 105 -6.21 -5.12 -4.79
CA GLU A 105 -5.92 -6.53 -5.03
C GLU A 105 -4.94 -6.75 -6.20
N VAL A 106 -5.08 -5.99 -7.28
CA VAL A 106 -4.13 -6.05 -8.41
C VAL A 106 -2.74 -5.60 -7.96
N PHE A 107 -2.66 -4.59 -7.09
CA PHE A 107 -1.38 -4.14 -6.56
C PHE A 107 -0.68 -5.24 -5.75
N ILE A 108 -1.37 -5.90 -4.81
CA ILE A 108 -0.76 -6.99 -4.04
C ILE A 108 -0.41 -8.18 -4.94
N ALA A 109 -1.27 -8.55 -5.89
CA ALA A 109 -0.96 -9.61 -6.84
C ALA A 109 0.31 -9.32 -7.66
N ALA A 110 0.51 -8.06 -8.07
CA ALA A 110 1.71 -7.64 -8.78
C ALA A 110 2.95 -7.62 -7.86
N ALA A 111 2.82 -7.06 -6.65
CA ALA A 111 3.91 -6.97 -5.67
C ALA A 111 4.33 -8.36 -5.14
N TRP A 112 3.42 -9.34 -5.13
CA TRP A 112 3.65 -10.66 -4.56
C TRP A 112 4.84 -11.38 -5.18
N TRP A 113 5.08 -11.18 -6.47
CA TRP A 113 6.21 -11.76 -7.20
C TRP A 113 7.58 -11.33 -6.69
N LEU A 114 7.65 -10.23 -5.94
CA LEU A 114 8.88 -9.72 -5.33
C LEU A 114 9.10 -10.25 -3.91
N THR A 115 8.10 -10.89 -3.28
CA THR A 115 8.21 -11.39 -1.91
C THR A 115 9.33 -12.41 -1.70
N PRO A 116 9.69 -13.32 -2.64
CA PRO A 116 10.84 -14.20 -2.46
C PRO A 116 12.17 -13.44 -2.41
N LEU A 117 12.27 -12.30 -3.11
CA LEU A 117 13.45 -11.43 -3.04
C LEU A 117 13.50 -10.70 -1.69
N ALA A 118 12.35 -10.23 -1.20
CA ALA A 118 12.26 -9.65 0.14
C ALA A 118 12.73 -10.66 1.20
N ASP A 119 12.26 -11.90 1.16
CA ASP A 119 12.67 -12.94 2.11
C ASP A 119 14.18 -13.24 2.06
N LYS A 120 14.77 -13.17 0.86
CA LYS A 120 16.19 -13.45 0.64
C LYS A 120 17.10 -12.32 1.12
N TYR A 121 16.67 -11.07 1.00
CA TYR A 121 17.55 -9.91 1.18
C TYR A 121 17.20 -9.02 2.38
N HIS A 122 15.96 -9.05 2.88
CA HIS A 122 15.53 -8.16 3.94
C HIS A 122 16.21 -8.52 5.27
N PRO A 123 16.91 -7.57 5.92
CA PRO A 123 17.75 -7.85 7.08
C PRO A 123 16.97 -8.50 8.23
N LEU A 124 15.78 -7.97 8.53
CA LEU A 124 14.94 -8.48 9.62
C LEU A 124 14.29 -9.84 9.34
N ILE A 125 14.15 -10.22 8.07
CA ILE A 125 13.62 -11.55 7.74
C ILE A 125 14.76 -12.56 7.84
N LYS A 126 15.94 -12.20 7.32
CA LYS A 126 17.14 -13.04 7.38
C LYS A 126 17.59 -13.38 8.80
N ASN A 127 17.46 -12.44 9.73
CA ASN A 127 17.87 -12.65 11.13
C ASN A 127 16.77 -13.24 12.03
N GLY A 128 15.59 -13.53 11.48
CA GLY A 128 14.47 -14.14 12.21
C GLY A 128 13.65 -13.19 13.07
N GLU A 129 13.91 -11.87 13.06
CA GLU A 129 13.07 -10.88 13.76
C GLU A 129 11.68 -10.70 13.13
N MET A 130 11.55 -11.04 11.85
CA MET A 130 10.31 -10.90 11.08
C MET A 130 9.97 -12.21 10.37
N PRO A 131 8.69 -12.61 10.34
CA PRO A 131 8.26 -13.77 9.58
C PRO A 131 8.46 -13.55 8.07
N PRO A 132 8.68 -14.63 7.30
CA PRO A 132 8.78 -14.55 5.84
C PRO A 132 7.47 -14.07 5.22
N LEU A 133 7.59 -13.43 4.05
CA LEU A 133 6.50 -12.95 3.22
C LEU A 133 6.01 -14.00 2.22
N ALA A 134 6.90 -14.81 1.62
CA ALA A 134 6.56 -15.72 0.53
C ALA A 134 5.86 -17.01 1.01
N ASN A 135 4.73 -16.85 1.71
CA ASN A 135 3.87 -17.94 2.15
C ASN A 135 2.38 -17.54 2.12
N TRP A 136 1.51 -18.55 2.07
CA TRP A 136 0.07 -18.37 1.93
C TRP A 136 -0.60 -17.63 3.10
N ARG A 137 -0.05 -17.73 4.31
CA ARG A 137 -0.59 -17.02 5.47
C ARG A 137 -0.36 -15.52 5.35
N ALA A 138 0.87 -15.12 5.00
CA ALA A 138 1.21 -13.74 4.71
C ALA A 138 0.42 -13.21 3.48
N PHE A 139 0.18 -14.06 2.47
CA PHE A 139 -0.64 -13.68 1.32
C PHE A 139 -2.06 -13.31 1.74
N GLY A 140 -2.71 -14.20 2.51
CA GLY A 140 -4.08 -13.98 3.00
C GLY A 140 -4.21 -12.72 3.85
N GLN A 141 -3.24 -12.43 4.73
CA GLN A 141 -3.21 -11.17 5.49
C GLN A 141 -3.13 -9.96 4.55
N ASN A 142 -2.22 -10.00 3.59
CA ASN A 142 -2.07 -8.88 2.65
C ASN A 142 -3.31 -8.67 1.77
N LEU A 143 -4.00 -9.73 1.33
CA LEU A 143 -5.29 -9.59 0.65
C LEU A 143 -6.28 -8.79 1.52
N LEU A 144 -6.42 -9.14 2.81
CA LEU A 144 -7.33 -8.42 3.72
C LEU A 144 -6.94 -6.94 3.91
N ARG A 145 -5.64 -6.67 4.07
CA ARG A 145 -5.13 -5.30 4.25
C ARG A 145 -5.32 -4.46 2.99
N HIS A 146 -5.02 -5.01 1.82
CA HIS A 146 -5.19 -4.36 0.53
C HIS A 146 -6.66 -4.17 0.16
N LEU A 147 -7.54 -5.10 0.56
CA LEU A 147 -8.98 -4.92 0.44
C LEU A 147 -9.45 -3.73 1.28
N ALA A 148 -9.01 -3.63 2.55
CA ALA A 148 -9.35 -2.52 3.43
C ALA A 148 -8.85 -1.16 2.89
N PHE A 149 -7.63 -1.13 2.36
CA PHE A 149 -7.08 0.03 1.66
C PHE A 149 -7.92 0.40 0.44
N GLY A 150 -8.13 -0.55 -0.46
CA GLY A 150 -8.83 -0.36 -1.73
C GLY A 150 -10.27 0.08 -1.54
N LEU A 151 -11.01 -0.56 -0.63
CA LEU A 151 -12.39 -0.17 -0.28
C LEU A 151 -12.44 1.27 0.21
N THR A 152 -11.61 1.62 1.19
CA THR A 152 -11.55 2.98 1.75
C THR A 152 -11.18 4.01 0.69
N LEU A 153 -10.15 3.73 -0.12
CA LEU A 153 -9.72 4.60 -1.19
C LEU A 153 -10.83 4.83 -2.22
N GLY A 154 -11.48 3.77 -2.69
CA GLY A 154 -12.58 3.85 -3.63
C GLY A 154 -13.79 4.61 -3.08
N LEU A 155 -14.13 4.37 -1.82
CA LEU A 155 -15.25 5.06 -1.15
C LEU A 155 -14.96 6.54 -0.91
N LEU A 156 -13.74 6.93 -0.59
CA LEU A 156 -13.40 8.33 -0.30
C LEU A 156 -13.08 9.14 -1.55
N TYR A 157 -12.41 8.54 -2.54
CA TYR A 157 -12.06 9.20 -3.79
C TYR A 157 -13.14 8.98 -4.86
N LYS A 158 -14.29 9.64 -4.69
CA LYS A 158 -15.42 9.58 -5.64
C LYS A 158 -15.24 10.56 -6.80
N HIS A 159 -15.78 10.25 -7.97
CA HIS A 159 -16.00 11.27 -8.99
C HIS A 159 -17.16 12.16 -8.52
N ASN A 160 -16.99 13.47 -8.63
CA ASN A 160 -18.13 14.39 -8.65
C ASN A 160 -18.68 14.41 -10.07
#